data_AF-A0A518IVL0-F1
#
_entry.id   AF-A0A518IVL0-F1
#
_cell.length_a   1.000
_cell.length_b   1.000
_cell.length_c   1.000
_cell.angle_alpha   90.00
_cell.angle_beta   90.00
_cell.angle_gamma   90.00
#
_symmetry.space_group_name_H-M   'P 1'
#
loop_
_entity.id
_entity.type
_entity.pdbx_description
1 polymer ?
#
loop_
_entity_poly.entity_id
_entity_poly.type
_entity_poly.pdbx_seq_one_letter_code
_entity_poly.pdbx_strand_id
1 'polypeptide(L)' 'MNATKDLMRAFLLISAFAMSCLLVGCDNEETLLDVDTPDGGGVEIERSLDTGALDIDVGE' A
#
# COMPACT_ATOMS: atom_id res chain seq x y z
N MET A 1 24.74 -31.83 -13.49
CA MET A 1 23.64 -30.97 -13.98
C MET A 1 22.78 -30.53 -12.81
N ASN A 2 23.16 -29.44 -12.14
CA ASN A 2 22.34 -28.81 -11.09
C ASN A 2 21.78 -27.44 -11.51
N ALA A 3 22.27 -26.88 -12.63
CA ALA A 3 21.89 -25.57 -13.13
C ALA A 3 20.38 -25.39 -13.33
N THR A 4 19.67 -26.42 -13.79
CA THR A 4 18.21 -26.37 -13.99
C THR A 4 17.44 -26.29 -12.67
N LYS A 5 17.96 -26.92 -11.60
CA LYS A 5 17.37 -26.86 -10.26
C LYS A 5 17.64 -25.52 -9.58
N ASP A 6 18.83 -24.95 -9.79
CA ASP A 6 19.17 -23.63 -9.26
C ASP A 6 18.41 -22.51 -9.98
N LEU A 7 18.24 -22.61 -11.30
CA LEU A 7 17.41 -21.68 -12.07
C LEU A 7 15.95 -21.70 -11.59
N MET A 8 15.39 -22.90 -11.36
CA MET A 8 14.01 -23.06 -10.91
C MET A 8 13.81 -22.51 -9.48
N ARG A 9 14.81 -22.69 -8.59
CA ARG A 9 14.79 -22.11 -7.24
C ARG A 9 14.92 -20.60 -7.25
N ALA A 10 15.81 -20.05 -8.07
CA ALA A 10 15.98 -18.61 -8.20
C ALA A 10 14.70 -17.95 -8.69
N PHE A 11 14.04 -18.54 -9.69
CA PHE A 11 12.76 -18.05 -10.19
C PHE A 11 11.67 -18.02 -9.11
N LEU A 12 11.58 -19.10 -8.32
CA LEU A 12 10.58 -19.24 -7.25
C LEU A 12 10.79 -18.21 -6.13
N LEU A 13 12.05 -17.94 -5.75
CA LEU A 13 12.38 -16.94 -4.74
C LEU A 13 12.07 -15.51 -5.22
N ILE A 14 12.40 -15.20 -6.47
CA ILE A 14 12.14 -13.87 -7.06
C ILE A 14 10.63 -13.62 -7.16
N SER A 15 9.85 -14.61 -7.60
CA SER A 15 8.39 -14.46 -7.69
C SER A 15 7.73 -14.30 -6.32
N ALA A 16 8.22 -15.02 -5.30
CA ALA A 16 7.71 -14.90 -3.94
C ALA A 16 7.99 -13.52 -3.35
N PHE A 17 9.18 -12.98 -3.60
CA PHE A 17 9.57 -11.63 -3.15
C PHE A 17 8.75 -10.53 -3.85
N ALA A 18 8.58 -10.61 -5.16
CA ALA A 18 7.75 -9.67 -5.90
C ALA A 18 6.29 -9.66 -5.42
N MET A 19 5.72 -10.84 -5.13
CA MET A 19 4.37 -10.95 -4.59
C MET A 19 4.24 -10.34 -3.19
N SER A 20 5.26 -10.49 -2.34
CA SER A 20 5.25 -9.84 -1.02
C SER A 20 5.29 -8.32 -1.10
N CYS A 21 5.99 -7.74 -2.08
CA CYS A 21 5.99 -6.28 -2.29
C CYS A 21 4.62 -5.75 -2.75
N LEU A 22 3.84 -6.55 -3.48
CA LEU A 22 2.49 -6.17 -3.90
C LEU A 22 1.46 -6.28 -2.75
N LEU A 23 1.68 -7.19 -1.80
CA LEU A 23 0.74 -7.42 -0.68
C LEU A 23 0.97 -6.50 0.53
N VAL A 24 2.21 -6.03 0.74
CA VAL A 24 2.54 -5.13 1.86
C VAL A 24 2.14 -3.68 1.58
N GLY A 25 1.60 -3.39 0.39
CA GLY A 25 1.13 -2.06 0.02
C GLY A 25 2.30 -1.13 -0.30
N CYS A 26 2.31 -0.59 -1.51
CA CYS A 26 3.12 0.59 -1.83
C CYS A 26 2.42 1.90 -1.39
N ASP A 27 1.32 1.81 -0.64
CA ASP A 27 0.65 2.97 -0.08
C ASP A 27 1.18 3.22 1.34
N ASN A 28 2.15 4.13 1.43
CA ASN A 28 2.65 4.66 2.69
C ASN A 28 1.84 5.92 3.04
N GLU A 29 0.54 5.77 3.25
CA GLU A 29 -0.34 6.86 3.66
C GLU A 29 -0.59 6.84 5.17
N GLU A 30 -0.73 8.03 5.74
CA GLU A 30 -1.03 8.27 7.15
C GLU A 30 -2.32 9.08 7.23
N THR A 31 -3.34 8.54 7.89
CA THR A 31 -4.56 9.28 8.22
C THR A 31 -4.26 10.33 9.27
N LEU A 32 -4.45 11.60 8.91
CA LEU A 32 -4.19 12.75 9.78
C LEU A 32 -5.43 13.19 10.55
N LEU A 33 -6.60 13.07 9.95
CA LEU A 33 -7.87 13.47 10.55
C LEU A 33 -8.98 12.60 9.96
N ASP A 34 -9.75 11.97 10.83
CA ASP A 34 -10.99 11.27 10.47
C ASP A 34 -12.04 11.75 11.48
N VAL A 35 -13.01 12.52 11.00
CA VAL A 35 -14.08 13.08 11.83
C VAL A 35 -15.44 12.88 11.19
N ASP A 36 -16.32 12.22 11.93
CA ASP A 36 -17.74 12.16 11.60
C ASP A 36 -18.43 13.50 11.87
N THR A 37 -19.20 13.99 10.91
CA THR A 37 -20.06 15.15 11.07
C THR A 37 -21.45 14.71 11.56
N PRO A 38 -22.14 15.54 12.36
CA PRO A 38 -23.46 15.20 12.89
C PRO A 38 -24.55 15.06 11.81
N ASP A 39 -24.33 15.57 10.61
CA ASP A 39 -25.24 15.44 9.45
C ASP A 39 -25.10 14.09 8.73
N GLY A 40 -24.17 13.23 9.16
CA GLY A 40 -23.98 11.88 8.60
C GLY A 40 -22.90 11.77 7.53
N GLY A 41 -22.32 12.89 7.11
CA GLY A 41 -21.07 12.94 6.32
C GLY A 41 -19.83 12.87 7.22
N GLY A 42 -18.64 12.87 6.61
CA GLY A 42 -17.37 12.81 7.33
C GLY A 42 -16.29 13.64 6.62
N VAL A 43 -15.21 13.97 7.34
CA VAL A 43 -14.01 14.56 6.73
C VAL A 43 -12.85 13.65 7.04
N GLU A 44 -12.25 13.10 5.98
CA GLU A 44 -11.06 12.28 6.03
C GLU A 44 -9.91 13.03 5.36
N ILE A 45 -8.76 13.09 6.04
CA ILE A 45 -7.53 13.71 5.52
C ILE A 45 -6.42 12.67 5.62
N GLU A 46 -5.88 12.29 4.48
CA GLU A 46 -4.77 11.35 4.39
C GLU A 46 -3.55 12.05 3.80
N ARG A 47 -2.38 11.68 4.32
CA ARG A 47 -1.10 12.19 3.83
C ARG A 47 -0.23 11.05 3.35
N SER A 48 0.19 11.13 2.09
CA SER A 48 1.26 10.28 1.58
C SER A 48 2.58 10.62 2.27
N LEU A 49 3.17 9.64 2.95
CA LEU A 49 4.49 9.77 3.58
C LEU A 49 5.62 9.75 2.54
N ASP A 50 5.38 9.17 1.37
CA ASP A 50 6.35 9.14 0.27
C ASP A 50 6.48 10.50 -0.44
N THR A 51 5.36 11.15 -0.71
CA THR A 51 5.32 12.37 -1.54
C THR A 51 4.97 13.63 -0.78
N GLY A 52 4.35 13.49 0.40
CA GLY A 52 3.74 14.58 1.14
C GLY A 52 2.44 15.09 0.53
N ALA A 53 1.89 14.43 -0.49
CA ALA A 53 0.57 14.76 -1.03
C ALA A 53 -0.51 14.57 0.05
N LEU A 54 -1.49 15.48 0.04
CA LEU A 54 -2.65 15.43 0.92
C LEU A 54 -3.87 15.09 0.09
N ASP A 55 -4.57 14.04 0.50
CA ASP A 55 -5.90 13.69 0.01
C ASP A 55 -6.93 14.14 1.05
N ILE A 56 -8.03 14.70 0.58
CA ILE A 56 -9.08 15.27 1.44
C ILE A 56 -10.41 14.81 0.86
N ASP A 57 -11.05 13.89 1.57
CA ASP A 57 -12.39 13.42 1.25
C ASP A 57 -13.41 14.08 2.19
N VAL A 58 -14.50 14.58 1.61
CA VAL A 58 -15.60 15.21 2.34
C VAL A 58 -16.88 14.50 1.95
N GLY A 59 -17.36 13.65 2.85
CA GLY A 59 -18.64 12.95 2.72
C GLY A 59 -19.82 13.93 2.77
N GLU A 60 -20.80 13.72 1.88
CA GLU A 60 -22.04 14.50 1.78
C GLU A 60 -23.06 14.16 2.87
#